data_AF-A0AAT9I648-F1
#
_entry.id   AF-A0AAT9I648-F1
#
_cell.length_a   1.000
_cell.length_b   1.000
_cell.length_c   1.000
_cell.angle_alpha   90.00
_cell.angle_beta   90.00
_cell.angle_gamma   90.00
#
_symmetry.space_group_name_H-M   'P 1'
#
loop_
_entity.id
_entity.type
_entity.pdbx_description
1 polymer ?
#
loop_
_entity_poly.entity_id
_entity_poly.type
_entity_poly.pdbx_seq_one_letter_code
_entity_poly.pdbx_strand_id
1 'polypeptide(L)'
;MFSSNLKIYDIFRKDLHLSDDKAKELVLCFDQSLCNYHMEKQRELATKLELYEVKAELKQDIHDLKTELKNDIHETRSELRTMIFAVGLFQFIAIVGTVLAIVRFMIQK
;
A
#
# COMPACT_ATOMS: atom_id res chain seq x y z
N MET A 1 -29.70 -14.05 22.08
CA MET A 1 -30.24 -12.76 22.57
C MET A 1 -31.57 -12.91 23.29
N PHE A 2 -32.61 -13.52 22.68
CA PHE A 2 -33.94 -13.68 23.30
C PHE A 2 -33.97 -14.34 24.69
N SER A 3 -33.16 -15.38 24.93
CA SER A 3 -33.14 -16.07 26.23
C SER A 3 -32.53 -15.23 27.36
N SER A 4 -31.59 -14.35 27.05
CA SER A 4 -30.97 -13.44 28.05
C SER A 4 -31.90 -12.30 28.41
N ASN A 5 -32.59 -11.72 27.43
CA ASN A 5 -33.57 -10.65 27.66
C ASN A 5 -34.77 -11.13 28.49
N LEU A 6 -35.19 -12.38 28.32
CA LEU A 6 -36.25 -12.98 29.14
C LEU A 6 -35.82 -13.17 30.61
N LYS A 7 -34.57 -13.57 30.86
CA LYS A 7 -34.02 -13.68 32.23
C LYS A 7 -33.89 -12.33 32.92
N ILE A 8 -33.36 -11.32 32.21
CA ILE A 8 -33.21 -9.96 32.74
C ILE A 8 -34.58 -9.33 33.03
N TYR A 9 -35.55 -9.53 32.13
CA TYR A 9 -36.93 -9.10 32.33
C TYR A 9 -37.57 -9.76 33.56
N ASP A 10 -37.39 -11.09 33.72
CA ASP A 10 -37.90 -11.82 34.88
C ASP A 10 -37.29 -11.32 36.20
N ILE A 11 -35.99 -10.98 36.21
CA ILE A 11 -35.33 -10.38 37.38
C ILE A 11 -35.96 -9.03 37.73
N PHE A 12 -36.12 -8.13 36.76
CA PHE A 12 -36.70 -6.80 37.02
C PHE A 12 -38.16 -6.87 37.47
N ARG A 13 -38.93 -7.85 36.96
CA ARG A 13 -40.32 -8.04 37.34
C ARG A 13 -40.48 -8.77 38.67
N LYS A 14 -39.77 -9.87 38.89
CA LYS A 14 -39.98 -10.79 40.03
C LYS A 14 -39.11 -10.41 41.23
N ASP A 15 -37.84 -10.11 41.02
CA ASP A 15 -36.90 -9.85 42.12
C ASP A 15 -36.92 -8.37 42.55
N LEU A 16 -37.19 -7.48 41.60
CA LEU A 16 -37.17 -6.02 41.80
C LEU A 16 -38.57 -5.37 41.81
N HIS A 17 -39.63 -6.19 41.64
CA HIS A 17 -41.05 -5.79 41.70
C HIS A 17 -41.44 -4.57 40.84
N LEU A 18 -40.85 -4.41 39.66
CA LEU A 18 -41.30 -3.35 38.73
C LEU A 18 -42.60 -3.72 38.02
N SER A 19 -43.36 -2.69 37.64
CA SER A 19 -44.49 -2.84 36.72
C SER A 19 -44.02 -3.37 35.36
N ASP A 20 -44.92 -4.06 34.67
CA ASP A 20 -44.65 -4.69 33.37
C ASP A 20 -44.02 -3.72 32.36
N ASP A 21 -44.57 -2.50 32.30
CA ASP A 21 -44.12 -1.44 31.39
C ASP A 21 -42.70 -0.96 31.71
N LYS A 22 -42.40 -0.72 32.99
CA LYS A 22 -41.07 -0.25 33.43
C LYS A 22 -40.00 -1.33 33.27
N ALA A 23 -40.34 -2.58 33.56
CA ALA A 23 -39.41 -3.70 33.34
C ALA A 23 -39.07 -3.87 31.86
N LYS A 24 -40.07 -3.77 30.96
CA LYS A 24 -39.85 -3.78 29.51
C LYS A 24 -39.01 -2.60 29.04
N GLU A 25 -39.34 -1.39 29.48
CA GLU A 25 -38.64 -0.16 29.13
C GLU A 25 -37.16 -0.23 29.52
N LEU A 26 -36.84 -0.71 30.72
CA LEU A 26 -35.46 -0.87 31.17
C LEU A 26 -34.70 -1.92 30.37
N VAL A 27 -35.32 -3.07 30.06
CA VAL A 27 -34.68 -4.09 29.21
C VAL A 27 -34.35 -3.51 27.83
N LEU A 28 -35.26 -2.75 27.23
CA LEU A 28 -35.04 -2.08 25.95
C LEU A 28 -33.90 -1.05 26.03
N CYS A 29 -33.90 -0.23 27.08
CA CYS A 29 -32.85 0.77 27.31
C CYS A 29 -31.46 0.14 27.49
N PHE A 30 -31.38 -0.98 28.22
CA PHE A 30 -30.14 -1.74 28.39
C PHE A 30 -29.68 -2.40 27.08
N ASP A 31 -30.58 -3.04 26.32
CA ASP A 31 -30.26 -3.66 25.04
C ASP A 31 -29.75 -2.62 24.03
N GLN A 32 -30.40 -1.45 23.99
CA GLN A 32 -29.98 -0.32 23.17
C GLN A 32 -28.61 0.22 23.60
N SER A 33 -28.37 0.40 24.89
CA SER A 33 -27.08 0.88 25.41
C SER A 33 -25.94 -0.10 25.11
N LEU A 34 -26.17 -1.41 25.27
CA LEU A 34 -25.20 -2.46 24.93
C LEU A 34 -24.93 -2.51 23.42
N CYS A 35 -25.98 -2.40 22.60
CA CYS A 35 -25.83 -2.32 21.15
C CYS A 35 -25.01 -1.09 20.74
N ASN A 36 -25.29 0.07 21.33
CA ASN A 36 -24.53 1.30 21.07
C ASN A 36 -23.06 1.14 21.44
N TYR A 37 -22.76 0.61 22.64
CA TYR A 37 -21.39 0.36 23.09
C TYR A 37 -20.65 -0.63 22.16
N HIS A 38 -21.32 -1.70 21.74
CA HIS A 38 -20.73 -2.67 20.82
C HIS A 38 -20.46 -2.05 19.44
N MET A 39 -21.40 -1.24 18.94
CA MET A 39 -21.26 -0.56 17.64
C MET A 39 -20.14 0.48 17.66
N GLU A 40 -20.02 1.27 18.72
CA GLU A 40 -18.95 2.25 18.88
C GLU A 40 -17.57 1.58 18.89
N LYS A 41 -17.42 0.51 19.67
CA LYS A 41 -16.17 -0.27 19.69
C LYS A 41 -15.86 -0.92 18.33
N GLN A 42 -16.87 -1.36 17.58
CA GLN A 42 -16.68 -1.91 16.24
C GLN A 42 -16.28 -0.85 15.21
N ARG A 43 -16.68 0.42 15.38
CA ARG A 43 -16.29 1.52 14.48
C ARG A 43 -14.82 1.92 14.59
N GLU A 44 -14.19 1.71 15.75
CA GLU A 44 -12.76 1.99 15.93
C GLU A 44 -11.86 0.95 15.24
N LEU A 45 -12.42 -0.21 14.86
CA LEU A 45 -11.69 -1.28 14.21
C LEU A 45 -11.75 -1.12 12.70
N ALA A 46 -10.60 -1.29 12.04
CA ALA A 46 -10.57 -1.39 10.59
C ALA A 46 -11.39 -2.59 10.13
N THR A 47 -12.26 -2.35 9.15
CA THR A 47 -13.04 -3.40 8.52
C THR A 47 -12.14 -4.27 7.66
N LYS A 48 -12.56 -5.52 7.44
CA LYS A 48 -11.84 -6.41 6.51
C LYS A 48 -11.73 -5.80 5.11
N LEU A 49 -12.74 -5.05 4.68
CA LEU A 49 -12.76 -4.42 3.37
C LEU A 49 -11.64 -3.36 3.26
N GLU A 50 -11.56 -2.44 4.21
CA GLU A 50 -10.50 -1.42 4.26
C GLU A 50 -9.10 -2.07 4.27
N LEU A 51 -8.92 -3.17 5.00
CA LEU A 51 -7.65 -3.92 4.99
C LEU A 51 -7.34 -4.56 3.64
N TYR A 52 -8.36 -5.03 2.90
CA TYR A 52 -8.18 -5.57 1.56
C TYR A 52 -7.85 -4.48 0.55
N GLU A 53 -8.48 -3.30 0.65
CA GLU A 53 -8.23 -2.14 -0.19
C GLU A 53 -6.80 -1.64 0.00
N VAL A 54 -6.38 -1.36 1.23
CA VAL A 54 -4.99 -0.94 1.53
C VAL A 54 -3.98 -1.99 1.04
N LYS A 55 -4.27 -3.28 1.19
CA LYS A 55 -3.41 -4.35 0.68
C LYS A 55 -3.34 -4.38 -0.86
N ALA A 56 -4.44 -4.05 -1.54
CA ALA A 56 -4.47 -3.99 -3.00
C ALA A 56 -3.68 -2.78 -3.51
N GLU A 57 -3.87 -1.61 -2.89
CA GLU A 57 -3.10 -0.38 -3.16
C GLU A 57 -1.60 -0.61 -2.97
N LEU A 58 -1.19 -1.14 -1.81
CA LEU A 58 0.22 -1.44 -1.56
C LEU A 58 0.82 -2.42 -2.57
N LYS A 59 0.05 -3.40 -3.05
CA LYS A 59 0.51 -4.32 -4.10
C LYS A 59 0.69 -3.61 -5.44
N GLN A 60 -0.20 -2.69 -5.77
CA GLN A 60 -0.11 -1.89 -6.97
C GLN A 60 1.11 -0.96 -6.91
N ASP A 61 1.30 -0.23 -5.81
CA ASP A 61 2.47 0.64 -5.61
C ASP A 61 3.78 -0.13 -5.75
N ILE A 62 3.87 -1.34 -5.17
CA ILE A 62 5.05 -2.21 -5.31
C ILE A 62 5.27 -2.61 -6.78
N HIS A 63 4.20 -2.89 -7.52
CA HIS A 63 4.28 -3.26 -8.93
C HIS A 63 4.75 -2.10 -9.80
N ASP A 64 4.21 -0.91 -9.54
CA ASP A 64 4.52 0.30 -10.28
C ASP A 64 5.97 0.72 -10.05
N LEU A 65 6.43 0.77 -8.79
CA LEU A 65 7.83 1.03 -8.43
C LEU A 65 8.80 0.01 -9.03
N LYS A 66 8.42 -1.27 -9.10
CA LYS A 66 9.24 -2.30 -9.74
C LYS A 66 9.39 -2.06 -11.24
N THR A 67 8.33 -1.58 -11.88
CA THR A 67 8.32 -1.27 -13.31
C THR A 67 9.15 -0.02 -13.61
N GLU A 68 8.98 1.03 -12.82
CA GLU A 68 9.78 2.26 -12.87
C GLU A 68 11.27 1.95 -12.74
N LEU A 69 11.67 1.26 -11.68
CA LEU A 69 13.07 0.89 -11.46
C LEU A 69 13.64 0.04 -12.60
N LYS A 70 12.84 -0.84 -13.20
CA LYS A 70 13.27 -1.64 -14.36
C LYS A 70 13.52 -0.74 -15.58
N ASN A 71 12.65 0.24 -15.82
CA ASN A 71 12.79 1.18 -16.91
C ASN A 71 14.03 2.07 -16.72
N ASP A 72 14.25 2.60 -15.53
CA ASP A 72 15.43 3.43 -15.21
C ASP A 72 16.74 2.66 -15.43
N ILE A 73 16.77 1.38 -15.03
CA ILE A 73 17.92 0.51 -15.28
C ILE A 73 18.13 0.30 -16.79
N HIS A 74 17.06 0.11 -17.56
CA HIS A 74 17.16 -0.05 -19.01
C HIS A 74 17.65 1.23 -19.69
N GLU A 75 17.14 2.39 -19.28
CA GLU A 75 17.54 3.70 -19.79
C GLU A 75 19.02 3.96 -19.49
N THR A 76 19.43 3.85 -18.22
CA THR A 76 20.83 4.01 -17.80
C THR A 76 21.77 3.08 -18.58
N ARG A 77 21.38 1.82 -18.79
CA ARG A 77 22.17 0.86 -19.59
C ARG A 77 22.29 1.29 -21.06
N SER A 78 21.22 1.82 -21.64
CA SER A 78 21.20 2.33 -23.01
C SER A 78 22.12 3.54 -23.18
N GLU A 79 22.04 4.48 -22.24
CA GLU A 79 22.89 5.67 -22.20
C GLU A 79 24.37 5.28 -22.07
N LEU A 80 24.70 4.40 -21.13
CA LEU A 80 26.07 3.90 -20.96
C LEU A 80 26.59 3.22 -22.23
N ARG A 81 25.78 2.39 -22.89
CA ARG A 81 26.16 1.75 -24.16
C ARG A 81 26.47 2.77 -25.24
N THR A 82 25.65 3.82 -25.33
CA THR A 82 25.80 4.90 -26.31
C THR A 82 27.07 5.70 -26.03
N MET A 83 27.32 6.05 -24.77
CA MET A 83 28.54 6.75 -24.35
C MET A 83 29.80 5.93 -24.62
N ILE A 84 29.81 4.64 -24.28
CA ILE A 84 30.94 3.74 -24.54
C ILE A 84 31.24 3.68 -26.04
N PHE A 85 30.21 3.56 -26.88
CA PHE A 85 30.38 3.56 -28.33
C PHE A 85 30.94 4.89 -28.85
N ALA A 86 30.40 6.02 -28.39
CA ALA A 86 30.84 7.35 -28.79
C ALA A 86 32.31 7.61 -28.41
N VAL A 87 32.69 7.28 -27.17
CA VAL A 87 34.07 7.40 -26.69
C VAL A 87 35.01 6.49 -27.49
N GLY A 88 34.59 5.24 -27.74
CA GLY A 88 35.37 4.29 -28.55
C GLY A 88 35.60 4.78 -29.98
N LEU A 89 34.57 5.33 -30.62
CA LEU A 89 34.68 5.89 -31.97
C LEU A 89 35.60 7.12 -31.99
N PHE A 90 35.47 8.02 -31.02
CA PHE A 90 36.32 9.20 -30.90
C PHE A 90 37.79 8.82 -30.72
N GLN A 91 38.09 7.85 -29.84
CA GLN A 91 39.43 7.33 -29.65
C GLN A 91 39.99 6.67 -30.91
N PHE A 92 39.18 5.90 -31.64
CA PHE A 92 39.60 5.29 -32.90
C PHE A 92 40.03 6.34 -33.93
N ILE A 93 39.23 7.40 -34.13
CA ILE A 93 39.56 8.50 -35.05
C ILE A 93 40.85 9.21 -34.61
N ALA A 94 41.02 9.46 -33.30
CA ALA A 94 42.22 10.10 -32.77
C ALA A 94 43.50 9.26 -33.03
N ILE A 95 43.43 7.94 -32.82
CA ILE A 95 44.55 7.03 -33.09
C ILE A 95 44.88 7.01 -34.59
N VAL A 96 43.87 6.87 -35.46
CA VAL A 96 44.08 6.88 -36.91
C VAL A 96 44.70 8.20 -37.37
N GLY A 97 44.21 9.34 -36.86
CA GLY A 97 44.74 10.66 -37.18
C GLY A 97 46.21 10.84 -36.78
N THR A 98 46.59 10.39 -35.58
CA THR A 98 47.98 10.46 -35.11
C THR A 98 48.90 9.56 -35.94
N VAL A 99 48.49 8.32 -36.25
CA VAL A 99 49.26 7.41 -37.12
C VAL A 99 49.48 8.01 -38.52
N LEU A 100 48.43 8.57 -39.14
CA LEU A 100 48.54 9.22 -40.45
C LEU A 100 49.49 10.43 -40.43
N ALA A 101 49.46 11.23 -39.37
CA ALA A 101 50.37 12.36 -39.21
C ALA A 101 51.84 11.92 -39.15
N ILE A 102 52.12 10.83 -38.41
CA ILE A 102 53.46 10.24 -38.32
C ILE A 102 53.93 9.72 -39.69
N VAL A 103 53.09 8.97 -40.41
CA VAL A 103 53.42 8.44 -41.74
C VAL A 103 53.70 9.58 -42.73
N ARG A 104 52.86 10.63 -42.74
CA ARG A 104 53.11 11.81 -43.59
C ARG A 104 54.44 12.49 -43.26
N PHE A 105 54.75 12.63 -41.98
CA PHE A 105 56.02 13.21 -41.53
C PHE A 105 57.23 12.38 -41.99
N MET A 106 57.14 11.05 -41.99
CA MET A 106 58.20 10.17 -42.48
C MET A 106 58.39 10.24 -44.00
N ILE A 107 57.35 10.52 -44.78
CA ILE A 107 57.42 10.61 -46.25
C ILE A 107 57.91 12.00 -46.70
N GLN A 108 57.56 13.05 -45.96
CA GLN A 108 57.91 14.44 -46.31
C GLN A 108 59.33 14.84 -45.87
N LYS A 109 60.04 13.98 -45.14
CA LYS A 109 61.40 14.20 -44.65
C LYS A 109 62.39 13.34 -45.42
#